data_AF-W1XKI2-F1
#
_entry.id   AF-W1XKI2-F1
#
_cell.length_a   1.000
_cell.length_b   1.000
_cell.length_c   1.000
_cell.angle_alpha   90.00
_cell.angle_beta   90.00
_cell.angle_gamma   90.00
#
_symmetry.space_group_name_H-M   'P 1'
#
loop_
_entity.id
_entity.type
_entity.pdbx_description
1 polymer ?
#
loop_
_entity_poly.entity_id
_entity_poly.type
_entity_poly.pdbx_seq_one_letter_code
_entity_poly.pdbx_strand_id
1 'polypeptide(L)'
;GIAVIPSLSNYTTSMLRVNNNDLPEGVDVENSVIRTTLTQGAIGYAKLNATTGYQIVGVIRQENGRFPPLGVNVTDKATGKDVGLVA
;
A
#
# COMPACT_ATOMS: atom_id res chain seq x y z
N GLY A 1 3.39 -13.37 1.14
CA GLY A 1 4.23 -14.00 2.18
C GLY A 1 3.49 -14.06 3.50
N ILE A 2 3.98 -14.83 4.47
CA ILE A 2 3.43 -14.90 5.83
C ILE A 2 4.60 -14.69 6.79
N ALA A 3 4.42 -13.80 7.77
CA ALA A 3 5.39 -13.55 8.83
C ALA A 3 4.74 -13.82 10.19
N VAL A 4 5.50 -14.39 11.11
CA VAL A 4 5.06 -14.67 12.49
C VAL A 4 5.95 -13.89 13.43
N ILE A 5 5.34 -13.15 14.36
CA ILE A 5 6.05 -12.31 15.32
C ILE A 5 5.81 -12.91 16.70
N PRO A 6 6.82 -13.57 17.30
CA PRO A 6 6.62 -14.38 18.50
C PRO A 6 6.58 -13.56 19.80
N SER A 7 6.98 -12.29 19.77
CA SER A 7 7.11 -11.46 20.99
C SER A 7 6.37 -10.14 20.84
N LEU A 8 5.10 -10.11 21.27
CA LEU A 8 4.33 -8.89 21.48
C LEU A 8 3.96 -8.75 22.97
N SER A 9 4.00 -7.52 23.49
CA SER A 9 3.63 -7.22 24.86
C SER A 9 2.11 -7.28 25.08
N ASN A 10 1.68 -8.06 26.07
CA ASN A 10 0.27 -8.24 26.42
C ASN A 10 -0.36 -6.92 26.87
N TYR A 11 -1.61 -6.69 26.49
CA TYR A 11 -2.42 -5.54 26.88
C TYR A 11 -1.84 -4.17 26.50
N THR A 12 -0.88 -4.15 25.57
CA THR A 12 -0.28 -2.91 25.04
C THR A 12 -0.53 -2.82 23.54
N THR A 13 -0.74 -1.60 23.04
CA THR A 13 -0.81 -1.37 21.59
C THR A 13 0.57 -1.52 20.99
N SER A 14 0.74 -2.56 20.18
CA SER A 14 1.95 -2.77 19.40
C SER A 14 1.76 -2.19 18.01
N MET A 15 2.78 -1.44 17.55
CA MET A 15 2.84 -0.96 16.16
C MET A 15 3.74 -1.88 15.36
N LEU A 16 3.15 -2.55 14.38
CA LEU A 16 3.82 -3.39 13.41
C LEU A 16 4.04 -2.57 12.15
N ARG A 17 5.27 -2.53 11.64
CA ARG A 17 5.60 -1.78 10.44
C ARG A 17 6.31 -2.66 9.43
N VAL A 18 5.85 -2.63 8.19
CA VAL A 18 6.52 -3.23 7.05
C VAL A 18 7.54 -2.23 6.51
N ASN A 19 8.78 -2.69 6.33
CA ASN A 19 9.80 -1.88 5.69
C ASN A 19 9.57 -1.86 4.18
N ASN A 20 9.02 -0.75 3.66
CA ASN A 20 8.84 -0.58 2.21
C ASN A 20 10.17 -0.51 1.43
N ASN A 21 11.31 -0.25 2.09
CA ASN A 21 12.61 -0.18 1.41
C ASN A 21 13.18 -1.56 1.06
N ASP A 22 12.78 -2.61 1.79
CA ASP A 22 13.23 -3.99 1.53
C ASP A 22 12.23 -4.76 0.66
N LEU A 23 11.24 -4.07 0.08
CA LEU A 23 10.30 -4.70 -0.84
C LEU A 23 11.01 -4.98 -2.17
N PRO A 24 10.74 -6.15 -2.80
CA PRO A 24 11.25 -6.42 -4.13
C PRO A 24 10.77 -5.35 -5.12
N GLU A 25 11.53 -5.13 -6.19
CA GLU A 25 11.13 -4.18 -7.24
C GLU A 25 9.73 -4.49 -7.75
N GLY A 26 8.92 -3.43 -7.82
CA GLY A 26 7.52 -3.53 -8.23
C GLY A 26 6.59 -4.16 -7.20
N VAL A 27 6.93 -4.14 -5.92
CA VAL A 27 5.99 -4.47 -4.83
C VAL A 27 5.70 -3.22 -4.02
N ASP A 28 4.43 -2.85 -3.94
CA ASP A 28 3.95 -1.80 -3.05
C ASP A 28 2.95 -2.35 -2.02
N VAL A 29 2.95 -1.77 -0.83
CA VAL A 29 2.10 -2.18 0.29
C VAL A 29 1.25 -0.99 0.70
N GLU A 30 -0.06 -1.11 0.47
CA GLU A 30 -1.04 -0.03 0.69
C GLU A 30 -1.05 0.45 2.15
N ASN A 31 -1.05 -0.48 3.10
CA ASN A 31 -1.02 -0.19 4.54
C ASN A 31 0.20 -0.85 5.20
N SER A 32 1.32 -0.13 5.21
CA SER A 32 2.57 -0.61 5.83
C SER A 32 2.59 -0.55 7.36
N VAL A 33 1.59 0.06 8.01
CA VAL A 33 1.49 0.18 9.47
C VAL A 33 0.24 -0.51 9.99
N ILE A 34 0.41 -1.44 10.92
CA ILE A 34 -0.67 -2.18 11.58
C ILE A 34 -0.57 -1.93 13.09
N ARG A 35 -1.68 -1.52 13.70
CA ARG A 35 -1.78 -1.36 15.16
C ARG A 35 -2.67 -2.47 15.70
N THR A 36 -2.17 -3.24 16.66
CA THR A 36 -2.94 -4.28 17.32
C THR A 36 -2.73 -4.24 18.83
N THR A 37 -3.79 -4.55 19.57
CA THR A 37 -3.75 -4.70 21.03
C THR A 37 -4.14 -6.14 21.33
N LEU A 38 -3.17 -6.94 21.75
CA LEU A 38 -3.35 -8.37 22.01
C LEU A 38 -3.49 -8.61 23.51
N THR A 39 -4.46 -9.44 23.89
CA THR A 39 -4.56 -9.97 25.26
C THR A 39 -3.60 -11.14 25.45
N GLN A 40 -3.36 -11.53 26.70
CA GLN A 40 -2.48 -12.65 27.00
C GLN A 40 -2.97 -13.94 26.31
N GLY A 41 -2.10 -14.56 25.52
CA GLY A 41 -2.40 -15.80 24.78
C GLY A 41 -3.20 -15.62 23.48
N ALA A 42 -3.52 -14.38 23.08
CA ALA A 42 -4.20 -14.13 21.82
C ALA A 42 -3.25 -14.25 20.61
N ILE A 43 -3.73 -14.89 19.54
CA ILE A 43 -3.07 -14.91 18.25
C ILE A 43 -3.72 -13.84 17.37
N GLY A 44 -2.98 -12.77 17.08
CA GLY A 44 -3.41 -11.72 16.17
C GLY A 44 -3.16 -12.10 14.73
N TYR A 45 -4.18 -11.98 13.88
CA TYR A 45 -4.02 -12.04 12.43
C TYR A 45 -4.12 -10.65 11.84
N ALA A 46 -3.11 -10.26 11.05
CA ALA A 46 -3.08 -8.98 10.39
C ALA A 46 -2.85 -9.19 8.89
N LYS A 47 -3.85 -8.84 8.09
CA LYS A 47 -3.78 -8.97 6.64
C LYS A 47 -3.04 -7.77 6.05
N LEU A 48 -1.98 -8.05 5.31
CA LEU A 48 -1.26 -7.08 4.50
C LEU A 48 -1.67 -7.27 3.04
N ASN A 49 -2.23 -6.23 2.43
CA ASN A 49 -2.47 -6.19 0.99
C ASN A 49 -1.22 -5.61 0.33
N ALA A 50 -0.54 -6.43 -0.47
CA ALA A 50 0.58 -6.02 -1.31
C ALA A 50 0.16 -6.10 -2.77
N THR A 51 0.45 -5.06 -3.53
CA THR A 51 0.23 -4.99 -4.97
C THR A 51 1.57 -5.17 -5.67
N THR A 52 1.62 -6.08 -6.64
CA THR A 52 2.78 -6.24 -7.53
C THR A 52 2.48 -5.50 -8.84
N GLY A 53 3.38 -4.63 -9.27
CA GLY A 53 3.24 -3.81 -10.47
C GLY A 53 4.38 -2.82 -10.65
N TYR A 54 4.50 -2.26 -11.85
CA TYR A 54 5.49 -1.22 -12.13
C TYR A 54 4.96 0.14 -11.70
N GLN A 55 5.76 0.88 -10.92
CA GLN A 55 5.50 2.29 -10.64
C GLN A 55 6.15 3.13 -11.75
N ILE A 56 5.32 3.81 -12.53
CA ILE A 56 5.77 4.72 -13.59
C ILE A 56 5.34 6.15 -13.26
N VAL A 57 6.23 7.12 -13.55
CA VAL A 57 5.91 8.54 -13.50
C VAL A 57 5.90 9.04 -14.94
N GLY A 58 4.75 9.55 -15.40
CA GLY A 58 4.56 9.99 -16.77
C GLY A 58 3.86 11.35 -16.82
N VAL A 59 4.13 12.10 -17.89
CA VAL A 59 3.47 13.38 -18.15
C VAL A 59 2.30 13.12 -19.10
N ILE A 60 1.09 13.48 -18.69
CA ILE A 60 -0.12 13.31 -19.49
C ILE A 60 -0.47 14.64 -20.15
N ARG A 61 -0.80 14.60 -21.45
CA ARG A 61 -1.25 15.76 -22.22
C ARG A 61 -2.58 15.44 -22.90
N GLN A 62 -3.54 16.34 -22.80
CA GLN A 62 -4.81 16.22 -23.52
C GLN A 62 -4.60 16.49 -25.02
N GLU A 63 -5.56 16.06 -25.85
CA GLU A 63 -5.54 16.25 -27.31
C GLU A 63 -5.44 17.74 -27.70
N ASN A 64 -5.97 18.63 -26.86
CA ASN A 64 -5.87 20.09 -27.00
C ASN A 64 -4.49 20.67 -26.60
N GLY A 65 -3.53 19.82 -26.24
CA GLY A 65 -2.19 20.22 -25.83
C GLY A 65 -2.09 20.81 -24.42
N ARG A 66 -3.17 20.80 -23.63
CA ARG A 66 -3.17 21.26 -22.23
C ARG A 66 -2.93 20.10 -21.28
N PHE A 67 -2.38 20.41 -20.11
CA PHE A 67 -2.21 19.44 -19.03
C PHE A 67 -3.55 19.26 -18.30
N PRO A 68 -3.94 18.03 -17.95
CA PRO A 68 -5.07 17.82 -17.06
C PRO A 68 -4.79 18.52 -15.70
N PRO A 69 -5.84 19.04 -15.04
CA PRO A 69 -5.67 19.70 -13.76
C PRO A 69 -5.19 18.72 -12.68
N LEU A 70 -4.61 19.28 -11.62
CA LEU A 70 -4.22 18.53 -10.43
C LEU A 70 -5.45 17.86 -9.80
N GLY A 71 -5.29 16.62 -9.34
CA GLY A 71 -6.35 15.86 -8.68
C GLY A 71 -7.22 15.03 -9.61
N VAL A 72 -6.86 14.87 -10.89
CA VAL A 72 -7.58 13.97 -11.80
C VAL A 72 -7.13 12.53 -11.55
N ASN A 73 -8.09 11.62 -11.32
CA ASN A 73 -7.84 10.18 -11.25
C ASN A 73 -7.59 9.61 -12.65
N VAL A 74 -6.54 8.80 -12.76
CA VAL A 74 -6.25 8.00 -13.94
C VAL A 74 -6.74 6.58 -13.66
N THR A 75 -7.64 6.08 -14.50
CA THR A 75 -8.15 4.71 -14.43
C THR A 75 -7.70 3.92 -15.64
N ASP A 76 -7.37 2.65 -15.43
CA ASP A 76 -7.16 1.71 -16.52
C ASP A 76 -8.52 1.31 -17.12
N LYS A 77 -8.67 1.50 -18.44
CA LYS A 77 -9.91 1.19 -19.18
C LYS A 77 -10.23 -0.30 -19.20
N ALA A 78 -9.22 -1.19 -19.16
CA ALA A 78 -9.42 -2.63 -19.24
C ALA A 78 -9.83 -3.24 -17.90
N THR A 79 -9.23 -2.76 -16.80
CA THR A 79 -9.45 -3.32 -15.45
C THR A 79 -10.36 -2.47 -14.57
N GLY A 80 -10.63 -1.22 -14.95
CA GLY A 80 -11.41 -0.27 -14.16
C GLY A 80 -10.73 0.16 -12.86
N LYS A 81 -9.45 -0.20 -12.65
CA LYS A 81 -8.70 0.15 -11.45
C LYS A 81 -8.16 1.56 -11.54
N ASP A 82 -8.19 2.29 -10.42
CA ASP A 82 -7.44 3.53 -10.26
C ASP A 82 -5.93 3.20 -10.29
N VAL A 83 -5.21 3.82 -11.22
CA VAL A 83 -3.78 3.63 -11.44
C VAL A 83 -2.94 4.82 -10.98
N GLY A 84 -3.58 5.95 -10.65
CA GLY A 84 -2.88 7.09 -10.07
C GLY A 84 -3.67 8.39 -10.08
N LEU A 85 -3.01 9.44 -9.57
CA LEU A 85 -3.51 10.81 -9.56
C LEU A 85 -2.57 11.67 -10.39
N VAL A 86 -3.12 12.62 -11.14
CA VAL A 86 -2.32 13.71 -11.73
C VAL A 86 -1.98 14.72 -10.64
N ALA A 87 -0.68 14.94 -10.41
CA ALA A 87 -0.12 15.88 -9.45
C ALA A 87 0.81 16.90 -10.11
#